data_AF-A0A2V9CCP1-F1
#
_entry.id   AF-A0A2V9CCP1-F1
#
_cell.length_a   1.000
_cell.length_b   1.000
_cell.length_c   1.000
_cell.angle_alpha   90.00
_cell.angle_beta   90.00
_cell.angle_gamma   90.00
#
_symmetry.space_group_name_H-M   'P 1'
#
loop_
_entity.id
_entity.type
_entity.pdbx_description
1 polymer ?
#
loop_
_entity_poly.entity_id
_entity_poly.type
_entity_poly.pdbx_seq_one_letter_code
_entity_poly.pdbx_strand_id
1 'polypeptide(L)' 'MRHLLKKPAKKIAKKYDLDVQRIPLLISGAVILAAILDHYGLDRAAVTASTVREGMIQPYLAQPGTWWRNKANRFGSRT' A
#
# COMPACT_ATOMS: atom_id res chain seq x y z
N MET A 1 -8.98 15.93 1.26
CA MET A 1 -8.72 15.77 2.70
C MET A 1 -9.71 16.48 3.63
N ARG A 2 -9.94 17.80 3.54
CA ARG A 2 -10.83 18.56 4.47
C ARG A 2 -12.25 17.98 4.63
N HIS A 3 -12.77 17.26 3.63
CA HIS A 3 -14.10 16.64 3.65
C HIS A 3 -14.19 15.33 4.46
N LEU A 4 -13.06 14.63 4.69
CA LEU A 4 -13.03 13.42 5.53
C LEU A 4 -13.00 13.79 7.03
N LEU A 5 -12.30 14.87 7.38
CA LEU A 5 -12.20 15.39 8.75
C LEU A 5 -13.54 15.90 9.32
N LYS A 6 -14.49 16.23 8.44
CA LYS A 6 -15.79 16.81 8.82
C LYS A 6 -16.89 15.75 9.03
N LYS A 7 -16.60 14.46 8.81
CA LYS A 7 -17.61 13.40 8.89
C LYS A 7 -17.31 12.44 10.05
N PRO A 8 -18.33 12.03 10.83
CA PRO A 8 -18.16 11.00 11.85
C PRO A 8 -17.63 9.69 11.25
N ALA A 9 -16.73 9.02 11.97
CA ALA A 9 -16.09 7.79 11.51
C ALA A 9 -17.09 6.71 11.08
N LYS A 10 -18.17 6.53 11.86
CA LYS A 10 -19.27 5.60 11.54
C LYS A 10 -19.94 5.87 10.19
N LYS A 11 -20.09 7.14 9.80
CA LYS A 11 -20.71 7.51 8.51
C LYS A 11 -19.77 7.20 7.34
N ILE A 12 -18.46 7.36 7.53
CA ILE A 12 -17.46 7.01 6.52
C ILE A 12 -17.37 5.49 6.39
N ALA A 13 -17.28 4.77 7.52
CA ALA A 13 -17.29 3.31 7.59
C ALA A 13 -18.47 2.71 6.82
N LYS A 14 -19.70 3.17 7.12
CA LYS A 14 -20.91 2.71 6.43
C LYS A 14 -20.91 3.03 4.93
N LYS A 15 -20.39 4.20 4.53
CA LYS A 15 -20.41 4.62 3.13
C LYS A 15 -19.46 3.79 2.25
N TYR A 16 -18.32 3.41 2.80
CA TYR A 16 -17.24 2.75 2.04
C TYR A 16 -17.06 1.27 2.41
N ASP A 17 -17.99 0.71 3.20
CA ASP A 17 -17.92 -0.65 3.74
C ASP A 17 -16.57 -0.98 4.40
N LEU A 18 -16.12 -0.04 5.25
CA LEU A 18 -14.84 -0.15 5.95
C LEU A 18 -15.06 -0.47 7.42
N ASP A 19 -14.11 -1.21 8.00
CA ASP A 19 -14.00 -1.35 9.45
C ASP A 19 -13.86 0.05 10.09
N VAL A 20 -14.76 0.35 11.03
CA VAL A 20 -14.79 1.64 11.73
C VAL A 20 -13.49 1.94 12.47
N GLN A 21 -12.77 0.90 12.93
CA GLN A 21 -11.50 1.03 13.62
C GLN A 21 -10.37 1.50 12.69
N ARG A 22 -10.52 1.33 11.37
CA ARG A 22 -9.54 1.78 10.37
C ARG A 22 -9.73 3.23 9.93
N ILE A 23 -10.91 3.81 10.18
CA ILE A 23 -11.25 5.18 9.76
C ILE A 23 -10.28 6.23 10.32
N PRO A 24 -9.84 6.17 11.60
CA PRO A 24 -8.85 7.11 12.12
C PRO A 24 -7.52 7.11 11.34
N LEU A 25 -7.13 5.96 10.79
CA LEU A 25 -5.88 5.80 10.04
C LEU A 25 -5.95 6.36 8.61
N LEU A 26 -7.16 6.61 8.08
CA LEU A 26 -7.30 7.12 6.71
C LEU A 26 -6.66 8.49 6.54
N ILE A 27 -6.70 9.35 7.56
CA ILE A 27 -6.11 10.69 7.48
C ILE A 27 -4.59 10.59 7.40
N SER A 28 -3.96 9.85 8.33
CA SER A 28 -2.51 9.67 8.33
C SER A 28 -2.02 8.96 7.06
N GLY A 29 -2.72 7.90 6.63
CA GLY A 29 -2.40 7.21 5.38
C GLY A 29 -2.50 8.13 4.16
N ALA A 30 -3.51 8.99 4.10
CA ALA A 30 -3.66 9.94 3.01
C ALA A 30 -2.56 11.03 3.03
N VAL A 31 -2.05 11.44 4.20
CA VAL A 31 -0.93 12.40 4.30
C VAL A 31 0.34 11.78 3.75
N ILE A 32 0.63 10.54 4.13
CA ILE A 32 1.79 9.80 3.64
C ILE A 32 1.72 9.62 2.13
N LEU A 33 0.55 9.20 1.60
CA LEU A 33 0.35 9.05 0.16
C LEU A 33 0.55 10.37 -0.59
N ALA A 34 0.00 11.49 -0.07
CA ALA A 34 0.19 12.80 -0.68
C ALA A 34 1.67 13.20 -0.72
N ALA A 35 2.41 12.98 0.37
CA ALA A 35 3.85 13.27 0.43
C ALA A 35 4.66 12.42 -0.55
N ILE A 36 4.32 11.13 -0.72
CA ILE A 36 4.97 10.26 -1.70
C ILE A 36 4.71 10.77 -3.12
N LEU A 37 3.45 11.07 -3.45
CA LEU A 37 3.10 11.56 -4.79
C LEU A 37 3.82 12.88 -5.11
N ASP A 38 3.84 13.82 -4.18
CA ASP A 38 4.53 15.10 -4.31
C ASP A 38 6.04 14.92 -4.50
N HIS A 39 6.66 14.06 -3.68
CA HIS A 39 8.10 13.79 -3.76
C HIS A 39 8.53 13.24 -5.13
N TYR A 40 7.71 12.40 -5.75
CA TYR A 40 7.98 11.81 -7.07
C TYR A 40 7.37 12.60 -8.24
N GLY A 41 6.71 13.73 -7.98
CA GLY A 41 6.06 14.54 -9.03
C GLY A 41 4.90 13.82 -9.74
N LEU A 42 4.21 12.91 -9.04
CA LEU A 42 3.12 12.10 -9.58
C LEU A 42 1.76 12.79 -9.36
N ASP A 43 0.97 12.93 -10.42
CA ASP A 43 -0.38 13.48 -10.36
C ASP A 43 -1.45 12.41 -10.08
N ARG A 44 -1.12 11.13 -10.34
CA ARG A 44 -2.03 9.99 -10.26
C ARG A 44 -1.34 8.74 -9.72
N ALA A 45 -2.13 7.90 -9.07
CA ALA A 45 -1.74 6.55 -8.70
C ALA A 45 -2.88 5.57 -9.00
N ALA A 46 -2.52 4.36 -9.41
CA ALA A 46 -3.44 3.25 -9.55
C ALA A 46 -3.40 2.39 -8.27
N VAL A 47 -4.58 1.98 -7.79
CA VAL A 47 -4.70 1.02 -6.68
C VAL A 47 -4.87 -0.37 -7.28
N THR A 48 -4.06 -1.32 -6.84
CA THR A 48 -4.17 -2.73 -7.22
C THR A 48 -4.55 -3.59 -6.02
N ALA A 49 -5.25 -4.70 -6.27
CA ALA A 49 -5.53 -5.72 -5.27
C ALA A 49 -4.31 -6.62 -4.98
N SER A 50 -3.29 -6.60 -5.85
CA SER A 50 -2.05 -7.34 -5.65
C SER A 50 -1.25 -6.73 -4.51
N THR A 51 -0.95 -7.52 -3.49
CA THR A 51 -0.21 -7.11 -2.31
C THR A 51 1.15 -7.82 -2.24
N VAL A 52 1.91 -7.49 -1.20
CA VAL A 52 3.17 -8.16 -0.87
C VAL A 52 2.97 -9.68 -0.73
N ARG A 53 1.82 -10.13 -0.23
CA ARG A 53 1.50 -11.56 -0.09
C ARG A 53 1.56 -12.27 -1.44
N GLU A 54 0.86 -11.75 -2.44
CA GLU A 54 0.83 -12.33 -3.78
C GLU A 54 2.24 -12.34 -4.40
N GLY A 55 3.01 -11.28 -4.19
CA GLY A 55 4.41 -11.19 -4.61
C GLY A 55 5.33 -12.21 -3.93
N MET A 56 4.99 -12.71 -2.75
CA MET A 56 5.76 -13.72 -2.02
C MET A 56 5.40 -15.16 -2.41
N ILE A 57 4.17 -15.41 -2.86
CA ILE A 57 3.70 -16.77 -3.18
C ILE A 57 4.51 -17.37 -4.33
N GLN A 58 4.72 -16.64 -5.41
CA GLN A 58 5.42 -17.17 -6.59
C GLN A 58 6.88 -17.57 -6.27
N PRO A 59 7.70 -16.74 -5.58
CA PRO A 59 9.01 -17.16 -5.08
C PRO A 59 8.95 -18.34 -4.11
N TYR A 60 7.97 -18.36 -3.19
CA TYR A 60 7.81 -19.45 -2.23
C TYR A 60 7.55 -20.79 -2.93
N LEU A 61 6.66 -20.81 -3.93
CA LEU A 61 6.36 -22.02 -4.71
C LEU A 61 7.56 -22.47 -5.55
N ALA A 62 8.34 -21.53 -6.08
CA ALA A 62 9.52 -21.85 -6.87
C ALA A 62 10.69 -22.39 -6.01
N GLN A 63 10.87 -21.89 -4.78
CA GLN A 63 11.95 -22.28 -3.87
C GLN A 63 11.46 -22.33 -2.41
N PRO A 64 10.76 -23.39 -2.00
CA PRO A 64 10.26 -23.54 -0.65
C PRO A 64 11.40 -23.44 0.40
N GLY A 65 11.18 -22.67 1.46
CA GLY A 65 12.10 -22.56 2.59
C GLY A 65 13.31 -21.63 2.40
N THR A 66 13.74 -21.35 1.17
CA THR A 66 14.93 -20.53 0.88
C THR A 66 14.64 -19.29 0.02
N TRP A 67 13.42 -19.14 -0.51
CA TRP A 67 13.03 -18.00 -1.37
C TRP A 67 13.37 -16.62 -0.78
N TRP A 68 13.25 -16.46 0.54
CA TRP A 68 13.52 -15.20 1.26
C TRP A 68 15.00 -14.96 1.54
N ARG A 69 15.85 -15.98 1.36
CA ARG A 69 17.31 -15.90 1.62
C ARG A 69 18.12 -15.45 0.40
N ASN A 70 17.47 -15.00 -0.67
CA ASN A 70 18.18 -14.60 -1.88
C ASN A 70 19.04 -13.35 -1.58
N LYS A 71 20.37 -13.52 -1.61
CA LYS A 71 21.33 -12.43 -1.43
C LYS A 71 20.99 -11.31 -2.41
N ALA A 72 20.88 -10.08 -1.91
CA ALA A 72 20.52 -8.88 -2.64
C ALA A 72 21.56 -8.51 -3.73
N ASN A 73 21.66 -9.29 -4.80
CA ASN A 73 22.67 -9.14 -5.85
C ASN A 73 22.10 -9.20 -7.29
N ARG A 74 20.84 -8.77 -7.50
CA ARG A 74 20.21 -8.78 -8.84
C ARG A 74 19.74 -7.41 -9.36
N PHE A 75 20.28 -6.32 -8.83
CA PHE A 75 20.07 -4.97 -9.38
C PHE A 75 21.40 -4.29 -9.77
N GLY A 76 22.29 -5.01 -10.44
CA GLY A 76 23.55 -4.46 -10.93
C GLY A 76 24.26 -5.41 -11.90
N SER A 77 23.81 -5.43 -13.16
CA SER A 77 24.61 -5.84 -14.33
C SER A 77 23.76 -5.74 -15.59
N ARG A 78 23.56 -4.50 -16.06
CA ARG A 78 23.36 -4.19 -17.47
C ARG A 78 24.22 -2.98 -17.81
N THR A 79 25.50 -3.25 -18.02
CA THR A 79 26.42 -2.51 -18.90
C THR A 79 27.30 -3.56 -19.55
#